data_AF-A0A353CB38-F1
#
_entry.id   AF-A0A353CB38-F1
#
_cell.length_a   1.000
_cell.length_b   1.000
_cell.length_c   1.000
_cell.angle_alpha   90.00
_cell.angle_beta   90.00
_cell.angle_gamma   90.00
#
_symmetry.space_group_name_H-M   'P 1'
#
loop_
_entity.id
_entity.type
_entity.pdbx_description
1 polymer ?
#
loop_
_entity_poly.entity_id
_entity_poly.type
_entity_poly.pdbx_seq_one_letter_code
_entity_poly.pdbx_strand_id
1 'polypeptide(L)'
;GARRNMYRGKFWTMRQYAGFATAEESNERYKYLLSQGTTGLSVAFDLPTQIGLDSDDELALGEVGKVGVAIDSIEDMLRLLDGIPLDRVSTSMTINA
;
A
#
# COMPACT_ATOMS: atom_id res chain seq x y z
N GLY A 1 -27.77 -3.26 9.93
CA GLY A 1 -26.39 -3.18 9.40
C GLY A 1 -26.10 -4.40 8.54
N ALA A 2 -25.00 -4.40 7.80
CA ALA A 2 -24.66 -5.46 6.84
C ALA A 2 -24.40 -6.86 7.49
N ARG A 3 -24.25 -6.94 8.82
CA ARG A 3 -24.08 -8.20 9.56
C ARG A 3 -25.04 -8.26 10.77
N ARG A 4 -25.43 -9.48 11.17
CA ARG A 4 -26.40 -9.73 12.25
C ARG A 4 -25.95 -9.22 13.62
N ASN A 5 -24.66 -9.37 13.96
CA ASN A 5 -24.08 -8.99 15.26
C ASN A 5 -23.10 -7.80 15.21
N MET A 6 -22.82 -7.26 14.01
CA MET A 6 -21.97 -6.08 13.80
C MET A 6 -20.69 -6.12 14.66
N TYR A 7 -20.41 -5.04 15.40
CA TYR A 7 -19.21 -4.90 16.25
C TYR A 7 -19.22 -5.75 17.52
N ARG A 8 -20.37 -6.35 17.90
CA ARG A 8 -20.41 -7.37 18.97
C ARG A 8 -19.82 -8.70 18.51
N GLY A 9 -19.75 -8.94 17.20
CA GLY A 9 -19.12 -10.12 16.61
C GLY A 9 -17.70 -9.86 16.11
N LYS A 10 -17.51 -8.77 15.36
CA LYS A 10 -16.21 -8.37 14.81
C LYS A 10 -16.13 -6.85 14.67
N PHE A 11 -15.07 -6.25 15.19
CA PHE A 11 -14.80 -4.83 14.98
C PHE A 11 -14.53 -4.51 13.51
N TRP A 12 -14.59 -3.22 13.15
CA TRP A 12 -14.14 -2.78 11.84
C TRP A 12 -12.65 -3.03 11.67
N THR A 13 -12.20 -3.18 10.42
CA THR A 13 -10.77 -3.23 10.12
C THR A 13 -10.20 -1.84 10.28
N MET A 14 -9.27 -1.66 11.23
CA MET A 14 -8.42 -0.49 11.23
C MET A 14 -7.42 -0.63 10.09
N ARG A 15 -7.59 0.19 9.05
CA ARG A 15 -6.77 0.17 7.84
C ARG A 15 -6.19 1.55 7.63
N GLN A 16 -4.86 1.65 7.75
CA GLN A 16 -4.16 2.90 7.50
C GLN A 16 -3.74 3.01 6.04
N TYR A 17 -3.94 4.20 5.47
CA TYR A 17 -3.46 4.57 4.15
C TYR A 17 -2.00 4.98 4.25
N ALA A 18 -1.12 4.29 3.55
CA ALA A 18 0.32 4.50 3.62
C ALA A 18 1.02 4.09 2.32
N GLY A 19 2.04 4.86 1.97
CA GLY A 19 2.89 4.68 0.80
C GLY A 19 3.55 6.03 0.55
N PHE A 20 4.88 6.06 0.55
CA PHE A 20 5.66 7.26 0.26
C PHE A 20 7.07 6.83 -0.10
N ALA A 21 7.68 7.53 -1.06
CA ALA A 21 9.03 7.30 -1.53
C ALA A 21 9.22 5.88 -2.09
N THR A 22 10.23 5.14 -1.63
CA THR A 22 10.61 3.85 -2.20
C THR A 22 9.76 2.68 -1.67
N ALA A 23 9.86 1.53 -2.35
CA ALA A 23 9.19 0.30 -1.93
C ALA A 23 9.67 -0.18 -0.55
N GLU A 24 10.97 -0.04 -0.27
CA GLU A 24 11.62 -0.41 0.98
C GLU A 24 11.16 0.48 2.15
N GLU A 25 11.16 1.80 1.98
CA GLU A 25 10.68 2.73 3.01
C GLU A 25 9.19 2.51 3.31
N SER A 26 8.40 2.25 2.27
CA SER A 26 6.99 1.89 2.41
C SER A 26 6.81 0.55 3.13
N ASN A 27 7.66 -0.44 2.85
CA ASN A 27 7.66 -1.73 3.55
C ASN A 27 7.97 -1.58 5.06
N GLU A 28 9.00 -0.80 5.41
CA GLU A 28 9.34 -0.50 6.80
C GLU A 28 8.17 0.17 7.52
N ARG A 29 7.51 1.12 6.85
CA ARG A 29 6.29 1.76 7.37
C ARG A 29 5.16 0.75 7.58
N TYR A 30 4.97 -0.19 6.67
CA TYR A 30 3.95 -1.24 6.82
C TYR A 30 4.25 -2.15 8.01
N LYS A 31 5.49 -2.62 8.16
CA LYS A 31 5.93 -3.40 9.32
C LYS A 31 5.72 -2.63 10.63
N TYR A 32 6.03 -1.33 10.65
CA TYR A 32 5.73 -0.47 11.79
C TYR A 32 4.23 -0.43 12.10
N LEU A 33 3.37 -0.13 11.12
CA LEU A 33 1.91 -0.05 11.32
C LEU A 33 1.30 -1.37 11.81
N LEU A 34 1.77 -2.50 11.27
CA LEU A 34 1.36 -3.83 11.73
C LEU A 34 1.79 -4.07 13.18
N SER A 35 3.00 -3.66 13.57
CA SER A 35 3.45 -3.76 14.97
C SER A 35 2.62 -2.92 15.94
N GLN A 36 2.00 -1.84 15.45
CA GLN A 36 1.06 -1.00 16.22
C GLN A 36 -0.38 -1.55 16.24
N GLY A 37 -0.62 -2.77 15.73
CA GLY A 37 -1.91 -3.46 15.83
C GLY A 37 -2.90 -3.17 14.68
N THR A 38 -2.44 -2.52 13.60
CA THR A 38 -3.24 -2.45 12.36
C THR A 38 -3.45 -3.85 11.79
N THR A 39 -4.65 -4.14 11.29
CA THR A 39 -5.04 -5.46 10.75
C THR A 39 -5.26 -5.46 9.25
N GLY A 40 -5.03 -4.33 8.58
CA GLY A 40 -5.05 -4.23 7.13
C GLY A 40 -4.22 -3.05 6.63
N LEU A 41 -3.56 -3.23 5.49
CA LEU A 41 -2.75 -2.19 4.85
C LEU A 41 -3.51 -1.59 3.67
N SER A 42 -3.31 -0.31 3.39
CA SER A 42 -3.79 0.31 2.15
C SER A 42 -2.63 1.01 1.46
N VAL A 43 -2.25 0.52 0.29
CA VAL A 43 -1.13 1.01 -0.51
C VAL A 43 -1.55 2.25 -1.29
N ALA A 44 -0.76 3.30 -1.18
CA ALA A 44 -0.84 4.53 -1.96
C ALA A 44 0.27 4.51 -3.03
N PHE A 45 -0.09 4.56 -4.31
CA PHE A 45 0.89 4.62 -5.40
C PHE A 45 1.19 6.07 -5.77
N ASP A 46 2.38 6.32 -6.33
CA ASP A 46 2.72 7.65 -6.86
C ASP A 46 1.90 8.00 -8.11
N LEU A 47 2.05 9.21 -8.63
CA LEU A 47 1.28 9.65 -9.79
C LEU A 47 1.67 8.88 -11.07
N PRO A 48 2.96 8.68 -11.43
CA PRO A 48 3.37 7.88 -12.60
C PRO A 48 2.74 6.48 -12.60
N THR A 49 2.84 5.74 -11.49
CA THR A 49 2.24 4.41 -11.34
C THR A 49 0.73 4.45 -11.56
N GLN A 50 0.05 5.49 -11.05
CA GLN A 50 -1.40 5.65 -11.21
C GLN A 50 -1.85 5.91 -12.64
N ILE A 51 -1.00 6.51 -13.48
CA ILE A 51 -1.31 6.82 -14.88
C ILE A 51 -0.63 5.88 -15.87
N GLY A 52 0.02 4.82 -15.38
CA GLY A 52 0.63 3.76 -16.18
C GLY A 52 1.94 4.17 -16.87
N LEU A 53 2.73 5.04 -16.23
CA LEU A 53 4.07 5.41 -16.69
C LEU A 53 5.13 4.77 -15.80
N ASP A 54 6.20 4.30 -16.42
CA ASP A 54 7.40 3.88 -15.72
C ASP A 54 8.16 5.11 -15.19
N SER A 55 8.92 4.92 -14.12
CA SER A 55 9.65 6.00 -13.44
C SER A 55 10.70 6.71 -14.30
N ASP A 56 11.13 6.14 -15.42
CA ASP A 56 12.07 6.75 -16.37
C ASP A 56 11.40 7.48 -17.55
N ASP A 57 10.06 7.51 -17.61
CA ASP A 57 9.31 8.30 -18.59
C ASP A 57 9.55 9.81 -18.37
N GLU A 58 9.73 10.56 -19.46
CA GLU A 58 9.97 12.01 -19.40
C GLU A 58 8.84 12.76 -18.65
N LEU A 59 7.60 12.27 -18.74
CA LEU A 59 6.43 12.84 -18.07
C LEU A 59 6.34 12.46 -16.59
N ALA A 60 7.07 11.44 -16.14
CA ALA A 60 7.12 11.02 -14.73
C ALA A 60 8.08 11.87 -13.89
N LEU A 61 8.98 12.63 -14.54
CA LEU A 61 10.03 13.39 -13.88
C LEU A 61 9.50 14.33 -12.80
N GLY A 62 9.95 14.14 -11.56
CA GLY A 62 9.59 14.97 -10.40
C GLY A 62 8.32 14.54 -9.68
N GLU A 63 7.62 13.51 -10.16
CA GLU A 63 6.44 12.93 -9.50
C GLU A 63 6.69 11.51 -8.94
N VAL A 64 7.77 10.85 -9.37
CA VAL A 64 8.20 9.54 -8.86
C VAL A 64 8.36 9.55 -7.33
N GLY A 65 7.64 8.65 -6.64
CA GLY A 65 7.69 8.46 -5.19
C GLY A 65 7.14 9.63 -4.34
N LYS A 66 6.61 10.69 -4.95
CA LYS A 66 6.28 11.95 -4.26
C LYS A 66 5.00 11.90 -3.44
N VAL A 67 3.99 11.19 -3.94
CA VAL A 67 2.64 11.10 -3.31
C VAL A 67 2.26 9.68 -2.94
N GLY A 68 3.15 8.72 -3.18
CA GLY A 68 2.95 7.30 -2.95
C GLY A 68 4.22 6.52 -3.27
N VAL A 69 4.13 5.20 -3.25
CA VAL A 69 5.22 4.32 -3.68
C VAL A 69 5.26 4.23 -5.20
N ALA A 70 6.47 4.30 -5.77
CA ALA A 70 6.71 4.02 -7.19
C ALA A 70 6.76 2.51 -7.43
N ILE A 71 6.02 2.01 -8.43
CA ILE A 71 6.01 0.59 -8.81
C ILE A 71 6.05 0.49 -10.34
N ASP A 72 7.22 0.13 -10.86
CA ASP A 72 7.42 -0.08 -12.31
C ASP A 72 7.34 -1.58 -12.66
N SER A 73 7.69 -2.44 -11.70
CA SER A 73 7.95 -3.85 -11.94
C SER A 73 7.48 -4.77 -10.82
N ILE A 74 7.56 -6.08 -11.06
CA ILE A 74 7.26 -7.08 -10.04
C ILE A 74 8.28 -7.04 -8.90
N GLU A 75 9.53 -6.68 -9.20
CA GLU A 75 10.60 -6.56 -8.21
C GLU A 75 10.24 -5.51 -7.15
N ASP A 76 9.61 -4.40 -7.53
CA ASP A 76 9.21 -3.36 -6.59
C ASP A 76 8.08 -3.83 -5.68
N MET A 77 7.11 -4.58 -6.23
CA MET A 77 6.05 -5.21 -5.43
C MET A 77 6.59 -6.26 -4.46
N LEU A 78 7.61 -7.03 -4.88
CA LEU A 78 8.27 -7.99 -4.00
C LEU A 78 8.98 -7.30 -2.84
N ARG A 79 9.68 -6.19 -3.10
CA ARG A 79 10.32 -5.39 -2.04
C ARG A 79 9.30 -4.73 -1.12
N LEU A 80 8.23 -4.17 -1.70
CA LEU A 80 7.14 -3.50 -0.97
C LEU A 80 6.47 -4.44 0.04
N LEU A 81 6.27 -5.70 -0.34
CA LEU A 81 5.54 -6.68 0.48
C LEU A 81 6.47 -7.69 1.19
N ASP A 82 7.79 -7.50 1.12
CA ASP A 82 8.74 -8.40 1.74
C ASP A 82 8.50 -8.57 3.25
N GLY A 83 8.44 -9.83 3.69
CA GLY A 83 8.19 -10.18 5.10
C GLY A 83 6.78 -9.86 5.63
N ILE A 84 5.84 -9.42 4.79
CA ILE A 84 4.44 -9.21 5.18
C ILE A 84 3.64 -10.51 4.97
N PRO A 85 2.98 -11.07 6.00
CA PRO A 85 2.20 -12.30 5.86
C PRO A 85 0.87 -12.04 5.15
N LEU A 86 0.88 -12.09 3.82
CA LEU A 86 -0.28 -11.81 2.95
C LEU A 86 -1.46 -12.77 3.17
N ASP A 87 -1.24 -13.95 3.77
CA ASP A 87 -2.29 -14.89 4.18
C ASP A 87 -3.10 -14.40 5.38
N ARG A 88 -2.57 -13.44 6.15
CA ARG A 88 -3.17 -12.95 7.42
C ARG A 88 -3.56 -11.48 7.36
N VAL A 89 -2.84 -10.70 6.56
CA VAL A 89 -3.05 -9.26 6.43
C VAL A 89 -3.84 -9.00 5.16
N SER A 90 -4.98 -8.32 5.30
CA SER A 90 -5.71 -7.84 4.13
C SER A 90 -5.01 -6.62 3.56
N THR A 91 -4.64 -6.67 2.28
CA THR A 91 -4.10 -5.54 1.52
C THR A 91 -5.18 -4.90 0.67
N SER A 92 -5.26 -3.57 0.70
CA SER A 92 -6.05 -2.74 -0.23
C SER A 92 -5.08 -1.95 -1.07
N MET A 93 -5.41 -1.71 -2.33
CA MET A 93 -4.57 -0.99 -3.27
C MET A 93 -5.41 0.13 -3.88
N THR A 94 -5.04 1.38 -3.64
CA THR A 94 -5.74 2.53 -4.22
C THR A 94 -5.14 2.82 -5.58
N ILE A 95 -5.60 2.07 -6.58
CA ILE A 95 -5.16 2.19 -7.96
C ILE A 95 -6.39 2.18 -8.87
N ASN A 96 -6.34 2.96 -9.94
CA ASN A 96 -7.36 3.02 -10.99
C ASN A 96 -6.66 2.93 -12.35
N ALA A 97 -7.45 2.92 -13.43
CA ALA A 97 -6.97 3.03 -14.81
C ALA A 97 -7.28 4.40 -15.39
#